data_AF-A0A9C8HVD4-F1
#
_entry.id   AF-A0A9C8HVD4-F1
#
_cell.length_a   1.000
_cell.length_b   1.000
_cell.length_c   1.000
_cell.angle_alpha   90.00
_cell.angle_beta   90.00
_cell.angle_gamma   90.00
#
_symmetry.space_group_name_H-M   'P 1'
#
loop_
_entity.id
_entity.type
_entity.pdbx_description
1 polymer ?
#
loop_
_entity_poly.entity_id
_entity_poly.type
_entity_poly.pdbx_seq_one_letter_code
_entity_poly.pdbx_strand_id
1 'polypeptide(L)'
;MTVDVLTLFPEMFASPFEESILKRAREKGLLSLNIHNIRNYTSDKHQVADDYPYGGGAGMVMKAEPVVNAVEALQSGHYRVLMTPRGTPLTQSVVRRLSRQKKLMLVCGRYEGVDERVSELVIDEEISVGDFVLSGGELPAMMLIDAVTRLIPGVLGNEASVSEESFSGDLLEYPQYTRPAEFRGMKVPDVLLSGNHKEIEAWRKERALDKTRKIRPDLAAQVSVYGALVHYPVTDKRGDVISTSITPIDLHDMSRTFHTYGLKKLFIVSPHPAQNEAVRQMLDFWQEGAGKAYNSNRAEALSLTRLTENIDEVVSRIAREEGQTPELWVTSARLQEPVTGYSEARGRLAGLKEKPLLILFGTGWGLAQTIVEKADIRLAPVKGVGHDFNHLSVRSAAAVILDRLFGNGRSL
;
A
#
# COMPACT_ATOMS: atom_id res chain seq x y z
N MET A 1 -3.77 18.74 -19.68
CA MET A 1 -4.03 18.97 -18.25
C MET A 1 -3.69 20.42 -17.93
N THR A 2 -4.49 21.09 -17.10
CA THR A 2 -4.17 22.42 -16.57
C THR A 2 -3.77 22.29 -15.10
N VAL A 3 -2.69 22.96 -14.72
CA VAL A 3 -2.25 23.06 -13.33
C VAL A 3 -2.12 24.53 -12.96
N ASP A 4 -2.87 24.94 -11.94
CA ASP A 4 -2.77 26.26 -11.33
C ASP A 4 -2.03 26.13 -9.99
N VAL A 5 -0.99 26.92 -9.79
CA VAL A 5 -0.20 26.91 -8.56
C VAL A 5 -0.43 28.20 -7.81
N LEU A 6 -0.85 28.11 -6.55
CA LEU A 6 -0.93 29.22 -5.62
C LEU A 6 0.32 29.24 -4.76
N THR A 7 1.15 30.27 -4.89
CA THR A 7 2.42 30.38 -4.17
C THR A 7 2.73 31.83 -3.79
N LEU A 8 3.61 32.00 -2.80
CA LEU A 8 4.23 33.30 -2.50
C LEU A 8 5.49 33.55 -3.36
N PHE A 9 6.00 32.56 -4.08
CA PHE A 9 7.25 32.66 -4.83
C PHE A 9 7.12 32.14 -6.28
N PRO A 10 6.39 32.86 -7.16
CA PRO A 10 6.16 32.44 -8.54
C PRO A 10 7.43 32.12 -9.33
N GLU A 11 8.49 32.93 -9.14
CA GLU A 11 9.75 32.80 -9.87
C GLU A 11 10.47 31.47 -9.64
N MET A 12 10.16 30.75 -8.55
CA MET A 12 10.71 29.40 -8.32
C MET A 12 10.29 28.39 -9.40
N PHE A 13 9.15 28.64 -10.07
CA PHE A 13 8.58 27.77 -11.10
C PHE A 13 9.05 28.12 -12.52
N ALA A 14 9.93 29.09 -12.72
CA ALA A 14 10.39 29.43 -14.07
C ALA A 14 11.28 28.31 -14.65
N SER A 15 12.45 28.10 -14.05
CA SER A 15 13.50 27.24 -14.63
C SER A 15 13.10 25.77 -14.79
N PRO A 16 12.49 25.07 -13.80
CA PRO A 16 12.21 23.63 -13.95
C PRO A 16 11.23 23.30 -15.08
N PHE A 17 10.37 24.25 -15.47
CA PHE A 17 9.31 24.06 -16.46
C PHE A 17 9.66 24.60 -17.84
N GLU A 18 10.88 25.11 -18.01
CA GLU A 18 11.44 25.58 -19.28
C GLU A 18 12.42 24.56 -19.89
N GLU A 19 12.61 23.42 -19.21
CA GLU A 19 13.55 22.39 -19.60
C GLU A 19 12.91 21.00 -19.80
N SER A 20 13.62 20.15 -20.54
CA SER A 20 13.37 18.70 -20.65
C SER A 20 11.91 18.33 -21.02
N ILE A 21 11.35 17.30 -20.37
CA ILE A 21 10.04 16.71 -20.65
C ILE A 21 8.90 17.72 -20.36
N LEU A 22 9.04 18.54 -19.32
CA LEU A 22 8.03 19.53 -18.95
C LEU A 22 7.90 20.62 -20.00
N LYS A 23 9.03 21.12 -20.52
CA LYS A 23 9.04 22.04 -21.67
C LYS A 23 8.32 21.45 -22.86
N ARG A 24 8.68 20.22 -23.26
CA ARG A 24 8.07 19.53 -24.41
C ARG A 24 6.58 19.32 -24.22
N ALA A 25 6.13 18.98 -23.01
CA ALA A 25 4.72 18.83 -22.68
C ALA A 25 3.96 20.14 -22.84
N ARG A 26 4.55 21.28 -22.43
CA ARG A 26 3.98 22.62 -22.60
C ARG A 26 3.94 23.05 -24.06
N GLU A 27 5.03 22.88 -24.80
CA GLU A 27 5.13 23.22 -26.23
C GLU A 27 4.11 22.43 -27.08
N LYS A 28 3.83 21.18 -26.70
CA LYS A 28 2.79 20.35 -27.32
C LYS A 28 1.36 20.66 -26.85
N GLY A 29 1.18 21.58 -25.91
CA GLY A 29 -0.13 21.90 -25.33
C GLY A 29 -0.73 20.80 -24.44
N LEU A 30 0.07 19.81 -24.01
CA LEU A 30 -0.38 18.71 -23.15
C LEU A 30 -0.45 19.14 -21.68
N LEU A 31 0.40 20.09 -21.28
CA LEU A 31 0.44 20.70 -19.96
C LEU A 31 0.28 22.22 -20.08
N SER A 32 -0.71 22.79 -19.39
CA SER A 32 -0.82 24.23 -19.15
C SER A 32 -0.49 24.50 -17.69
N LEU A 33 0.54 25.29 -17.42
CA LEU A 33 0.95 25.65 -16.06
C LEU A 33 0.76 27.14 -15.84
N ASN A 34 -0.07 27.50 -14.87
CA ASN A 34 -0.35 28.88 -14.49
C ASN A 34 0.12 29.08 -13.04
N ILE A 35 0.91 30.11 -12.80
CA ILE A 35 1.46 30.40 -11.47
C ILE A 35 0.85 31.70 -10.97
N HIS A 36 0.27 31.65 -9.78
CA HIS A 36 -0.47 32.75 -9.18
C HIS A 36 0.19 33.15 -7.87
N ASN A 37 0.54 34.44 -7.77
CA ASN A 37 1.04 34.99 -6.51
C ASN A 37 -0.13 35.22 -5.55
N ILE A 38 -0.14 34.54 -4.41
CA ILE A 38 -1.19 34.67 -3.39
C ILE A 38 -1.32 36.12 -2.90
N ARG A 39 -0.23 36.90 -2.92
CA ARG A 39 -0.23 38.32 -2.56
C ARG A 39 -1.16 39.18 -3.42
N ASN A 40 -1.44 38.77 -4.66
CA ASN A 40 -2.33 39.49 -5.56
C ASN A 40 -3.82 39.39 -5.16
N TYR A 41 -4.15 38.51 -4.20
CA TYR A 41 -5.52 38.24 -3.75
C TYR A 41 -5.80 38.78 -2.34
N THR A 42 -4.89 39.61 -1.83
CA THR A 42 -5.04 40.36 -0.58
C THR A 42 -5.93 41.58 -0.78
N SER A 43 -6.67 41.98 0.25
CA SER A 43 -7.45 43.22 0.24
C SER A 43 -6.65 44.47 0.66
N ASP A 44 -5.48 44.28 1.28
CA ASP A 44 -4.68 45.36 1.84
C ASP A 44 -3.62 45.90 0.86
N LYS A 45 -3.30 47.20 0.99
CA LYS A 45 -2.34 47.90 0.13
C LYS A 45 -0.92 47.33 0.20
N HIS A 46 -0.55 46.71 1.33
CA HIS A 46 0.79 46.18 1.58
C HIS A 46 0.94 44.72 1.13
N GLN A 47 -0.13 44.11 0.64
CA GLN A 47 -0.20 42.73 0.16
C GLN A 47 0.26 41.70 1.19
N VAL A 48 -0.20 41.85 2.43
CA VAL A 48 0.18 41.00 3.55
C VAL A 48 -0.56 39.67 3.47
N ALA A 49 0.19 38.58 3.23
CA ALA A 49 -0.34 37.23 3.08
C ALA A 49 -0.15 36.33 4.32
N ASP A 50 0.44 36.86 5.39
CA ASP A 50 0.75 36.13 6.62
C ASP A 50 0.60 37.03 7.85
N ASP A 51 0.36 36.41 9.01
CA ASP A 51 0.22 37.11 10.31
C ASP A 51 0.68 36.20 11.46
N TYR A 52 0.75 36.75 12.67
CA TYR A 52 1.09 36.01 13.88
C TYR A 52 0.02 34.96 14.23
N PRO A 53 0.41 33.77 14.72
CA PRO A 53 -0.53 32.74 15.13
C PRO A 53 -1.33 33.16 16.38
N TYR A 54 -2.64 32.90 16.37
CA TYR A 54 -3.43 32.92 17.60
C TYR A 54 -2.94 31.85 18.57
N GLY A 55 -2.93 32.17 19.88
CA GLY A 55 -2.43 31.27 20.93
C GLY A 55 -0.92 31.40 21.20
N GLY A 56 -0.22 32.26 20.46
CA GLY A 56 1.23 32.40 20.55
C GLY A 56 1.97 31.31 19.77
N GLY A 57 3.29 31.46 19.65
CA GLY A 57 4.13 30.60 18.82
C GLY A 57 5.24 31.41 18.16
N ALA A 58 6.27 30.71 17.66
CA ALA A 58 7.26 31.33 16.80
C ALA A 58 6.75 31.38 15.35
N GLY A 59 7.28 32.31 14.55
CA GLY A 59 6.99 32.37 13.12
C GLY A 59 5.65 33.04 12.75
N MET A 60 5.27 32.85 11.50
CA MET A 60 4.07 33.44 10.88
C MET A 60 3.19 32.32 10.32
N VAL A 61 1.90 32.60 10.16
CA VAL A 61 0.93 31.69 9.53
C VAL A 61 0.31 32.40 8.33
N MET A 62 0.19 31.70 7.19
CA MET A 62 -0.48 32.27 6.03
C MET A 62 -1.95 32.55 6.33
N LYS A 63 -2.40 33.77 6.03
CA LYS A 63 -3.78 34.21 6.26
C LYS A 63 -4.75 33.43 5.39
N ALA A 64 -5.94 33.11 5.94
CA ALA A 64 -6.98 32.42 5.20
C ALA A 64 -7.49 33.22 3.98
N GLU A 65 -7.78 34.51 4.19
CA GLU A 65 -8.39 35.41 3.19
C GLU A 65 -7.71 35.36 1.81
N PRO A 66 -6.41 35.67 1.64
CA PRO A 66 -5.81 35.71 0.31
C PRO A 66 -5.74 34.33 -0.36
N VAL A 67 -5.64 33.25 0.41
CA VAL A 67 -5.65 31.90 -0.15
C VAL A 67 -7.05 31.52 -0.63
N VAL A 68 -8.07 31.74 0.20
CA VAL A 68 -9.47 31.49 -0.16
C VAL A 68 -9.87 32.33 -1.37
N ASN A 69 -9.59 33.62 -1.36
CA ASN A 69 -9.88 34.52 -2.49
C ASN A 69 -9.21 34.04 -3.79
N ALA A 70 -7.96 33.57 -3.72
CA ALA A 70 -7.26 33.04 -4.89
C ALA A 70 -7.91 31.76 -5.43
N VAL A 71 -8.30 30.84 -4.54
CA VAL A 71 -9.01 29.61 -4.94
C VAL A 71 -10.37 29.95 -5.56
N GLU A 72 -11.13 30.84 -4.95
CA GLU A 72 -12.45 31.28 -5.42
C GLU A 72 -12.41 32.04 -6.75
N ALA A 73 -11.39 32.88 -6.96
CA ALA A 73 -11.21 33.59 -8.23
C ALA A 73 -10.96 32.64 -9.42
N LEU A 74 -10.41 31.45 -9.16
CA LEU A 74 -9.99 30.49 -10.18
C LEU A 74 -10.95 29.28 -10.32
N GLN A 75 -12.01 29.22 -9.52
CA GLN A 75 -12.83 28.06 -9.10
C GLN A 75 -13.36 27.05 -10.14
N SER A 76 -13.12 27.19 -11.44
CA SER A 76 -13.80 26.38 -12.46
C SER A 76 -13.24 24.95 -12.60
N GLY A 77 -13.64 24.04 -11.69
CA GLY A 77 -13.50 22.59 -11.84
C GLY A 77 -12.14 21.99 -11.49
N HIS A 78 -11.38 22.67 -10.62
CA HIS A 78 -10.10 22.18 -10.11
C HIS A 78 -10.27 21.19 -8.96
N TYR A 79 -9.41 20.18 -8.93
CA TYR A 79 -9.14 19.40 -7.72
C TYR A 79 -7.99 20.06 -6.95
N ARG A 80 -8.23 20.42 -5.70
CA ARG A 80 -7.42 21.37 -4.92
C ARG A 80 -6.61 20.64 -3.87
N VAL A 81 -5.29 20.73 -3.99
CA VAL A 81 -4.33 20.03 -3.13
C VAL A 81 -3.50 21.04 -2.35
N LEU A 82 -3.46 20.89 -1.03
CA LEU A 82 -2.50 21.60 -0.18
C LEU A 82 -1.25 20.74 0.01
N MET A 83 -0.08 21.30 -0.32
CA MET A 83 1.19 20.66 -0.05
C MET A 83 1.59 20.91 1.40
N THR A 84 1.60 19.86 2.23
CA THR A 84 1.84 19.96 3.68
C THR A 84 2.38 18.65 4.26
N PRO A 85 3.32 18.68 5.25
CA PRO A 85 3.90 17.46 5.83
C PRO A 85 2.88 16.56 6.55
N ARG A 86 1.73 17.10 6.98
CA ARG A 86 0.66 16.32 7.61
C ARG A 86 -0.23 15.54 6.62
N GLY A 87 -0.06 15.82 5.32
CA GLY A 87 -0.86 15.22 4.26
C GLY A 87 -0.55 13.75 4.02
N THR A 88 -1.37 13.12 3.18
CA THR A 88 -1.15 11.74 2.74
C THR A 88 0.17 11.65 1.94
N PRO A 89 1.01 10.63 2.16
CA PRO A 89 2.26 10.47 1.41
C PRO A 89 2.05 10.37 -0.10
N LEU A 90 2.86 11.10 -0.86
CA LEU A 90 2.90 11.04 -2.30
C LEU A 90 3.48 9.70 -2.75
N THR A 91 2.62 8.85 -3.32
CA THR A 91 3.01 7.56 -3.91
C THR A 91 2.62 7.51 -5.38
N GLN A 92 3.17 6.56 -6.14
CA GLN A 92 2.84 6.40 -7.56
C GLN A 92 1.33 6.15 -7.78
N SER A 93 0.64 5.55 -6.80
CA SER A 93 -0.82 5.38 -6.84
C SER A 93 -1.57 6.72 -6.76
N VAL A 94 -1.12 7.63 -5.89
CA VAL A 94 -1.64 9.01 -5.77
C VAL A 94 -1.38 9.77 -7.07
N VAL A 95 -0.17 9.67 -7.63
CA VAL A 95 0.20 10.30 -8.91
C VAL A 95 -0.73 9.82 -10.05
N ARG A 96 -0.98 8.51 -10.16
CA ARG A 96 -1.92 7.96 -11.17
C ARG A 96 -3.36 8.45 -10.99
N ARG A 97 -3.80 8.65 -9.75
CA ARG A 97 -5.14 9.19 -9.47
C ARG A 97 -5.22 10.65 -9.88
N LEU A 98 -4.22 11.45 -9.53
CA LEU A 98 -4.18 12.88 -9.83
C LEU A 98 -3.93 13.17 -11.31
N SER A 99 -3.18 12.33 -12.02
CA SER A 99 -2.95 12.50 -13.47
C SER A 99 -4.22 12.40 -14.33
N ARG A 100 -5.30 11.82 -13.77
CA ARG A 100 -6.63 11.74 -14.42
C ARG A 100 -7.43 13.04 -14.29
N GLN A 101 -7.00 13.97 -13.45
CA GLN A 101 -7.68 15.26 -13.29
C GLN A 101 -7.42 16.15 -14.50
N LYS A 102 -8.46 16.81 -15.01
CA LYS A 102 -8.31 17.76 -16.12
C LYS A 102 -7.66 19.06 -15.64
N LYS A 103 -8.01 19.49 -14.42
CA LYS A 103 -7.54 20.71 -13.77
C LYS A 103 -7.11 20.38 -12.33
N LEU A 104 -5.86 20.70 -12.00
CA LEU A 104 -5.32 20.59 -10.65
C LEU A 104 -4.97 21.97 -10.12
N MET A 105 -5.26 22.23 -8.85
CA MET A 105 -4.79 23.41 -8.15
C MET A 105 -3.88 22.98 -7.01
N LEU A 106 -2.66 23.50 -6.97
CA LEU A 106 -1.69 23.19 -5.92
C LEU A 106 -1.45 24.44 -5.07
N VAL A 107 -1.72 24.32 -3.77
CA VAL A 107 -1.47 25.39 -2.79
C VAL A 107 -0.15 25.10 -2.08
N CYS A 108 0.81 26.01 -2.20
CA CYS A 108 2.11 25.92 -1.56
C CYS A 108 2.08 26.60 -0.19
N GLY A 109 2.03 25.81 0.88
CA GLY A 109 2.16 26.33 2.25
C GLY A 109 3.55 26.91 2.54
N ARG A 110 3.63 27.91 3.41
CA ARG A 110 4.85 28.60 3.85
C ARG A 110 4.79 28.93 5.33
N TYR A 111 5.93 29.38 5.86
CA TYR A 111 6.10 29.74 7.27
C TYR A 111 5.78 28.54 8.17
N GLU A 112 5.07 28.74 9.28
CA GLU A 112 4.65 27.62 10.15
C GLU A 112 3.47 26.84 9.56
N GLY A 113 2.79 27.39 8.56
CA GLY A 113 1.69 26.73 7.89
C GLY A 113 0.67 27.70 7.31
N VAL A 114 -0.49 27.14 6.97
CA VAL A 114 -1.66 27.85 6.47
C VAL A 114 -2.74 27.81 7.54
N ASP A 115 -3.50 28.89 7.68
CA ASP A 115 -4.67 28.92 8.55
C ASP A 115 -5.59 27.72 8.29
N GLU A 116 -5.94 26.99 9.35
CA GLU A 116 -6.66 25.71 9.26
C GLU A 116 -7.98 25.81 8.47
N ARG A 117 -8.64 26.97 8.53
CA ARG A 117 -9.91 27.20 7.83
C ARG A 117 -9.75 27.11 6.32
N VAL A 118 -8.55 27.33 5.77
CA VAL A 118 -8.29 27.11 4.34
C VAL A 118 -8.50 25.64 3.99
N SER A 119 -7.94 24.74 4.79
CA SER A 119 -8.10 23.30 4.57
C SER A 119 -9.55 22.87 4.66
N GLU A 120 -10.30 23.41 5.63
CA GLU A 120 -11.72 23.09 5.82
C GLU A 120 -12.64 23.65 4.73
N LEU A 121 -12.36 24.86 4.22
CA LEU A 121 -13.25 25.56 3.30
C LEU A 121 -12.98 25.23 1.83
N VAL A 122 -11.72 25.11 1.44
CA VAL A 122 -11.34 25.18 0.02
C VAL A 122 -10.37 24.10 -0.46
N ILE A 123 -9.89 23.19 0.40
CA ILE A 123 -8.96 22.13 -0.02
C ILE A 123 -9.69 20.78 -0.11
N ASP A 124 -9.45 20.03 -1.17
CA ASP A 124 -10.01 18.67 -1.34
C ASP A 124 -9.10 17.60 -0.71
N GLU A 125 -7.78 17.81 -0.77
CA GLU A 125 -6.80 16.84 -0.29
C GLU A 125 -5.50 17.50 0.19
N GLU A 126 -4.91 16.94 1.24
CA GLU A 126 -3.58 17.34 1.71
C GLU A 126 -2.55 16.26 1.37
N ILE A 127 -1.41 16.66 0.78
CA ILE A 127 -0.36 15.74 0.33
C ILE A 127 1.00 16.12 0.91
N SER A 128 1.71 15.10 1.43
CA SER A 128 3.08 15.18 1.89
C SER A 128 4.02 14.45 0.92
N VAL A 129 5.21 14.99 0.67
CA VAL A 129 6.24 14.32 -0.16
C VAL A 129 7.18 13.42 0.65
N GLY A 130 7.02 13.37 1.97
CA GLY A 130 7.78 12.50 2.84
C GLY A 130 7.86 13.02 4.27
N ASP A 131 8.46 12.21 5.15
CA ASP A 131 8.56 12.48 6.59
C ASP A 131 9.78 13.38 6.88
N PHE A 132 9.78 14.58 6.30
CA PHE A 132 10.78 15.63 6.51
C PHE A 132 10.16 17.01 6.28
N VAL A 133 10.80 18.06 6.79
CA VAL A 133 10.31 19.44 6.71
C VAL A 133 11.11 20.22 5.66
N LEU A 134 10.39 20.97 4.82
CA LEU A 134 10.94 21.91 3.85
C LEU A 134 10.55 23.34 4.21
N SER A 135 11.21 24.33 3.60
CA SER A 135 10.90 25.75 3.81
C SER A 135 9.58 26.20 3.17
N GLY A 136 8.95 25.36 2.36
CA GLY A 136 7.70 25.65 1.67
C GLY A 136 7.20 24.53 0.76
N GLY A 137 5.96 24.68 0.31
CA GLY A 137 5.26 23.74 -0.55
C GLY A 137 5.62 23.81 -2.03
N GLU A 138 6.53 24.70 -2.45
CA GLU A 138 6.89 24.87 -3.87
C GLU A 138 7.64 23.66 -4.44
N LEU A 139 8.67 23.16 -3.75
CA LEU A 139 9.39 21.95 -4.19
C LEU A 139 8.46 20.73 -4.22
N PRO A 140 7.64 20.46 -3.17
CA PRO A 140 6.62 19.43 -3.24
C PRO A 140 5.66 19.57 -4.44
N ALA A 141 5.19 20.78 -4.72
CA ALA A 141 4.32 21.02 -5.86
C ALA A 141 5.03 20.69 -7.18
N MET A 142 6.30 21.11 -7.36
CA MET A 142 7.09 20.77 -8.54
C MET A 142 7.26 19.26 -8.71
N MET A 143 7.56 18.53 -7.63
CA MET A 143 7.67 17.07 -7.65
C MET A 143 6.37 16.41 -8.10
N LEU A 144 5.24 16.87 -7.58
CA LEU A 144 3.92 16.36 -7.96
C LEU A 144 3.61 16.67 -9.43
N ILE A 145 3.86 17.90 -9.90
CA ILE A 145 3.61 18.30 -11.29
C ILE A 145 4.47 17.46 -12.24
N ASP A 146 5.75 17.26 -11.94
CA ASP A 146 6.62 16.41 -12.76
C ASP A 146 6.07 14.98 -12.85
N ALA A 147 5.77 14.38 -11.71
CA ALA A 147 5.27 13.01 -11.66
C ALA A 147 3.95 12.82 -12.42
N VAL A 148 2.98 13.73 -12.27
CA VAL A 148 1.69 13.61 -12.99
C VAL A 148 1.86 13.88 -14.48
N THR A 149 2.73 14.81 -14.86
CA THR A 149 2.96 15.19 -16.27
C THR A 149 3.52 14.01 -17.06
N ARG A 150 4.42 13.22 -16.46
CA ARG A 150 4.96 11.99 -17.09
C ARG A 150 3.87 10.98 -17.45
N LEU A 151 2.74 10.96 -16.74
CA LEU A 151 1.64 10.04 -16.99
C LEU A 151 0.60 10.57 -17.99
N ILE A 152 0.75 11.79 -18.50
CA ILE A 152 -0.16 12.36 -19.51
C ILE A 152 0.14 11.69 -20.86
N PRO A 153 -0.87 11.12 -21.55
CA PRO A 153 -0.68 10.53 -22.88
C PRO A 153 0.00 11.50 -23.87
N GLY A 154 1.01 11.01 -24.59
CA GLY A 154 1.78 11.81 -25.55
C GLY A 154 2.94 12.64 -24.99
N VAL A 155 3.12 12.69 -23.66
CA VAL A 155 4.28 13.35 -23.03
C VAL A 155 5.53 12.49 -23.18
N LEU A 156 5.45 11.22 -22.78
CA LEU A 156 6.55 10.26 -22.94
C LEU A 156 6.54 9.68 -24.36
N GLY A 157 7.73 9.49 -24.94
CA GLY A 157 7.87 8.97 -26.30
C GLY A 157 7.67 7.45 -26.43
N ASN A 158 7.74 6.71 -25.32
CA ASN A 158 7.54 5.27 -25.28
C ASN A 158 6.63 4.91 -24.08
N GLU A 159 5.36 4.65 -24.35
CA GLU A 159 4.37 4.32 -23.31
C GLU A 159 4.69 3.02 -22.56
N ALA A 160 5.42 2.08 -23.19
CA ALA A 160 5.86 0.85 -22.54
C ALA A 160 6.87 1.08 -21.41
N SER A 161 7.58 2.22 -21.43
CA SER A 161 8.50 2.60 -20.33
C SER A 161 7.75 2.78 -19.01
N VAL A 162 6.52 3.28 -19.05
CA VAL A 162 5.75 3.56 -17.84
C VAL A 162 5.37 2.27 -17.11
N SER A 163 5.11 1.17 -17.83
CA SER A 163 4.78 -0.11 -17.21
C SER A 163 5.98 -0.83 -16.58
N GLU A 164 7.19 -0.56 -17.03
CA GLU A 164 8.42 -1.22 -16.54
C GLU A 164 9.16 -0.41 -15.46
N GLU A 165 8.68 0.80 -15.16
CA GLU A 165 9.28 1.70 -14.15
C GLU A 165 9.16 1.18 -12.71
N SER A 166 10.07 1.66 -11.85
CA SER A 166 10.01 1.36 -10.42
C SER A 166 8.66 1.82 -9.87
N PHE A 167 8.05 1.01 -9.00
CA PHE A 167 6.72 1.30 -8.41
C PHE A 167 5.56 1.26 -9.43
N SER A 168 5.81 0.80 -10.66
CA SER A 168 4.73 0.43 -11.60
C SER A 168 4.03 -0.87 -11.22
N GLY A 169 4.77 -1.80 -10.62
CA GLY A 169 4.28 -2.84 -9.72
C GLY A 169 4.99 -2.75 -8.36
N ASP A 170 5.24 -3.89 -7.71
CA ASP A 170 5.86 -3.96 -6.38
C ASP A 170 7.40 -4.09 -6.42
N LEU A 171 8.03 -3.90 -7.58
CA LEU A 171 9.46 -4.07 -7.77
C LEU A 171 10.16 -2.75 -8.15
N LEU A 172 11.43 -2.65 -7.78
CA LEU A 172 12.37 -1.68 -8.34
C LEU A 172 12.81 -2.13 -9.74
N GLU A 173 13.24 -1.17 -10.56
CA GLU A 173 13.83 -1.46 -11.86
C GLU A 173 15.10 -2.31 -11.79
N TYR A 174 15.25 -3.20 -12.77
CA TYR A 174 16.46 -3.98 -12.99
C TYR A 174 17.69 -3.08 -13.27
N PRO A 175 18.92 -3.60 -13.07
CA PRO A 175 20.13 -2.89 -13.42
C PRO A 175 20.19 -2.57 -14.91
N GLN A 176 20.42 -1.30 -15.25
CA GLN A 176 20.56 -0.85 -16.64
C GLN A 176 22.02 -0.75 -17.04
N TYR A 177 22.32 -1.12 -18.28
CA TYR A 177 23.65 -1.04 -18.89
C TYR A 177 23.57 -0.30 -20.22
N THR A 178 24.60 0.48 -20.51
CA THR A 178 24.77 1.13 -21.82
C THR A 178 26.21 0.98 -22.26
N ARG A 179 26.50 1.42 -23.49
CA ARG A 179 27.84 1.37 -24.08
C ARG A 179 28.81 2.19 -23.22
N PRO A 180 30.09 1.77 -23.11
CA PRO A 180 30.75 0.64 -23.80
C PRO A 180 30.48 -0.73 -23.16
N ALA A 181 30.79 -1.82 -23.90
CA ALA A 181 30.56 -3.20 -23.44
C ALA A 181 31.44 -3.60 -22.23
N GLU A 182 32.59 -2.96 -22.05
CA GLU A 182 33.44 -3.13 -20.88
C GLU A 182 33.91 -1.75 -20.39
N PHE A 183 33.79 -1.52 -19.09
CA PHE A 183 34.26 -0.31 -18.43
C PHE A 183 35.07 -0.67 -17.18
N ARG A 184 36.37 -0.36 -17.20
CA ARG A 184 37.31 -0.67 -16.10
C ARG A 184 37.31 -2.14 -15.67
N GLY A 185 37.29 -3.07 -16.65
CA GLY A 185 37.24 -4.51 -16.38
C GLY A 185 35.85 -5.05 -16.05
N MET A 186 34.82 -4.20 -15.91
CA MET A 186 33.44 -4.63 -15.67
C MET A 186 32.70 -4.75 -17.00
N LYS A 187 32.25 -5.97 -17.31
CA LYS A 187 31.51 -6.27 -18.54
C LYS A 187 30.01 -6.13 -18.36
N VAL A 188 29.32 -5.75 -19.44
CA VAL A 188 27.87 -5.90 -19.56
C VAL A 188 27.53 -7.40 -19.52
N PRO A 189 26.49 -7.83 -18.77
CA PRO A 189 26.07 -9.24 -18.74
C PRO A 189 25.82 -9.81 -20.14
N ASP A 190 26.38 -10.97 -20.44
CA ASP A 190 26.32 -11.59 -21.79
C ASP A 190 24.89 -11.80 -22.29
N VAL A 191 23.95 -12.11 -21.37
CA VAL A 191 22.52 -12.25 -21.69
C VAL A 191 21.94 -10.98 -22.32
N LEU A 192 22.40 -9.79 -21.92
CA LEU A 192 21.96 -8.51 -22.49
C LEU A 192 22.55 -8.25 -23.88
N LEU A 193 23.62 -8.97 -24.25
CA LEU A 193 24.28 -8.90 -25.55
C LEU A 193 23.78 -9.99 -26.52
N SER A 194 23.02 -10.97 -26.03
CA SER A 194 22.56 -12.14 -26.80
C SER A 194 21.52 -11.84 -27.89
N GLY A 195 20.78 -10.73 -27.76
CA GLY A 195 19.61 -10.44 -28.60
C GLY A 195 18.38 -11.32 -28.32
N ASN A 196 18.46 -12.26 -27.38
CA ASN A 196 17.35 -13.13 -27.03
C ASN A 196 16.37 -12.41 -26.09
N HIS A 197 15.31 -11.83 -26.66
CA HIS A 197 14.33 -11.04 -25.90
C HIS A 197 13.72 -11.79 -24.70
N LYS A 198 13.46 -13.09 -24.82
CA LYS A 198 12.85 -13.89 -23.74
C LYS A 198 13.81 -14.08 -22.57
N GLU A 199 15.07 -14.38 -22.85
CA GLU A 199 16.11 -14.52 -21.82
C GLU A 199 16.43 -13.18 -21.16
N ILE A 200 16.45 -12.10 -21.94
CA ILE A 200 16.65 -10.75 -21.44
C ILE A 200 15.51 -10.36 -20.50
N GLU A 201 14.25 -10.61 -20.85
CA GLU A 201 13.09 -10.31 -20.00
C GLU A 201 13.11 -11.14 -18.71
N ALA A 202 13.41 -12.44 -18.79
CA ALA A 202 13.55 -13.31 -17.62
C ALA A 202 14.65 -12.80 -16.67
N TRP A 203 15.82 -12.47 -17.22
CA TRP A 203 16.93 -11.92 -16.46
C TRP A 203 16.59 -10.56 -15.83
N ARG A 204 15.91 -9.67 -16.57
CA ARG A 204 15.46 -8.37 -16.05
C ARG A 204 14.54 -8.56 -14.84
N LYS A 205 13.56 -9.45 -14.94
CA LYS A 205 12.63 -9.74 -13.84
C LYS A 205 13.35 -10.30 -12.61
N GLU A 206 14.26 -11.26 -12.80
CA GLU A 206 15.08 -11.82 -11.72
C GLU A 206 15.92 -10.74 -11.03
N ARG A 207 16.60 -9.89 -11.79
CA ARG A 207 17.45 -8.82 -11.22
C ARG A 207 16.68 -7.68 -10.59
N ALA A 208 15.50 -7.35 -11.11
CA ALA A 208 14.57 -6.44 -10.45
C ALA A 208 14.18 -6.98 -9.06
N LEU A 209 13.82 -8.26 -8.97
CA LEU A 209 13.49 -8.93 -7.71
C LEU A 209 14.67 -8.94 -6.74
N ASP A 210 15.86 -9.39 -7.17
CA ASP A 210 17.08 -9.40 -6.36
C ASP A 210 17.38 -8.02 -5.77
N LYS A 211 17.33 -6.98 -6.62
CA LYS A 211 17.61 -5.61 -6.23
C LYS A 211 16.56 -5.07 -5.26
N THR A 212 15.29 -5.37 -5.50
CA THR A 212 14.19 -4.99 -4.60
C THR A 212 14.39 -5.67 -3.23
N ARG A 213 14.62 -6.98 -3.19
CA ARG A 213 14.91 -7.73 -1.95
C ARG A 213 16.07 -7.15 -1.16
N LYS A 214 17.11 -6.70 -1.86
CA LYS A 214 18.32 -6.16 -1.24
C LYS A 214 18.17 -4.71 -0.75
N ILE A 215 17.52 -3.84 -1.52
CA ILE A 215 17.51 -2.38 -1.30
C ILE A 215 16.21 -1.90 -0.66
N ARG A 216 15.08 -2.49 -1.06
CA ARG A 216 13.73 -2.17 -0.57
C ARG A 216 13.01 -3.46 -0.21
N PRO A 217 13.49 -4.20 0.82
CA PRO A 217 12.85 -5.43 1.26
C PRO A 217 11.40 -5.22 1.67
N ASP A 218 11.01 -4.00 2.05
CA ASP A 218 9.62 -3.60 2.29
C ASP A 218 8.73 -3.69 1.03
N LEU A 219 9.28 -3.48 -0.17
CA LEU A 219 8.58 -3.68 -1.45
C LEU A 219 8.63 -5.15 -1.91
N ALA A 220 9.77 -5.80 -1.64
CA ALA A 220 10.04 -7.19 -2.05
C ALA A 220 9.56 -8.25 -1.06
N ALA A 221 8.97 -7.86 0.08
CA ALA A 221 8.41 -8.77 1.07
C ALA A 221 7.15 -9.46 0.52
N GLN A 222 7.33 -10.28 -0.50
CA GLN A 222 6.48 -11.42 -0.82
C GLN A 222 7.07 -12.64 -0.11
N VAL A 223 7.11 -12.60 1.22
CA VAL A 223 7.04 -13.83 2.00
C VAL A 223 5.81 -14.57 1.46
N SER A 224 5.93 -15.82 1.02
CA SER A 224 4.75 -16.63 0.69
C SER A 224 3.93 -16.77 1.96
N VAL A 225 2.90 -15.95 2.12
CA VAL A 225 2.02 -15.98 3.29
C VAL A 225 0.87 -16.92 3.02
N TYR A 226 0.76 -17.90 3.88
CA TYR A 226 -0.33 -18.84 3.99
C TYR A 226 -1.11 -18.53 5.26
N GLY A 227 -2.38 -18.90 5.29
CA GLY A 227 -3.08 -18.93 6.56
C GLY A 227 -4.02 -20.12 6.67
N ALA A 228 -4.35 -20.45 7.90
CA ALA A 228 -5.26 -21.55 8.20
C ALA A 228 -6.35 -21.09 9.16
N LEU A 229 -7.61 -21.34 8.79
CA LEU A 229 -8.73 -21.29 9.71
C LEU A 229 -8.85 -22.64 10.39
N VAL A 230 -8.63 -22.66 11.71
CA VAL A 230 -8.53 -23.89 12.49
C VAL A 230 -9.85 -24.13 13.22
N HIS A 231 -10.55 -25.19 12.82
CA HIS A 231 -11.74 -25.71 13.51
C HIS A 231 -11.41 -26.82 14.51
N TYR A 232 -10.21 -27.41 14.42
CA TYR A 232 -9.64 -28.31 15.41
C TYR A 232 -8.09 -28.38 15.27
N PRO A 233 -7.33 -28.44 16.37
CA PRO A 233 -7.78 -28.42 17.76
C PRO A 233 -7.93 -26.97 18.28
N VAL A 234 -9.13 -26.63 18.77
CA VAL A 234 -9.44 -25.34 19.40
C VAL A 234 -10.02 -25.57 20.79
N THR A 235 -10.11 -24.52 21.61
CA THR A 235 -10.66 -24.61 22.96
C THR A 235 -12.07 -24.06 23.06
N ASP A 236 -12.81 -24.56 24.04
CA ASP A 236 -14.06 -23.96 24.48
C ASP A 236 -13.83 -22.99 25.67
N LYS A 237 -14.92 -22.47 26.24
CA LYS A 237 -14.84 -21.54 27.39
C LYS A 237 -14.23 -22.15 28.66
N ARG A 238 -14.25 -23.48 28.78
CA ARG A 238 -13.73 -24.25 29.91
C ARG A 238 -12.26 -24.64 29.71
N GLY A 239 -11.75 -24.49 28.49
CA GLY A 239 -10.39 -24.87 28.12
C GLY A 239 -10.30 -26.29 27.54
N ASP A 240 -11.43 -26.96 27.34
CA ASP A 240 -11.48 -28.30 26.76
C ASP A 240 -11.18 -28.21 25.26
N VAL A 241 -10.36 -29.15 24.76
CA VAL A 241 -10.05 -29.23 23.32
C VAL A 241 -11.23 -29.81 22.57
N ILE A 242 -11.80 -29.04 21.65
CA ILE A 242 -13.01 -29.36 20.90
C ILE A 242 -12.83 -29.10 19.40
N SER A 243 -13.78 -29.60 18.61
CA SER A 243 -13.99 -29.19 17.22
C SER A 243 -15.14 -28.18 17.13
N THR A 244 -15.01 -27.18 16.26
CA THR A 244 -16.10 -26.25 15.92
C THR A 244 -16.71 -26.59 14.56
N SER A 245 -17.83 -25.96 14.24
CA SER A 245 -18.50 -26.13 12.94
C SER A 245 -17.93 -25.17 11.90
N ILE A 246 -17.71 -25.66 10.67
CA ILE A 246 -17.39 -24.84 9.50
C ILE A 246 -18.69 -24.28 8.92
N THR A 247 -18.74 -22.97 8.71
CA THR A 247 -19.91 -22.31 8.11
C THR A 247 -19.60 -21.76 6.71
N PRO A 248 -20.62 -21.60 5.84
CA PRO A 248 -20.44 -20.96 4.54
C PRO A 248 -19.79 -19.57 4.62
N ILE A 249 -20.12 -18.79 5.67
CA ILE A 249 -19.58 -17.45 5.86
C ILE A 249 -18.09 -17.49 6.24
N ASP A 250 -17.62 -18.54 6.93
CA ASP A 250 -16.19 -18.76 7.18
C ASP A 250 -15.40 -18.86 5.89
N LEU A 251 -15.87 -19.71 4.98
CA LEU A 251 -15.23 -19.89 3.68
C LEU A 251 -15.26 -18.58 2.88
N HIS A 252 -16.45 -17.99 2.72
CA HIS A 252 -16.58 -16.80 1.88
C HIS A 252 -15.80 -15.60 2.40
N ASP A 253 -15.86 -15.28 3.68
CA ASP A 253 -15.16 -14.11 4.22
C ASP A 253 -13.65 -14.35 4.22
N MET A 254 -13.19 -15.48 4.76
CA MET A 254 -11.76 -15.75 4.86
C MET A 254 -11.11 -15.83 3.49
N SER A 255 -11.71 -16.53 2.53
CA SER A 255 -11.14 -16.64 1.17
C SER A 255 -11.04 -15.27 0.51
N ARG A 256 -12.06 -14.41 0.66
CA ARG A 256 -12.04 -13.05 0.11
C ARG A 256 -11.00 -12.18 0.80
N THR A 257 -10.98 -12.16 2.14
CA THR A 257 -10.00 -11.41 2.93
C THR A 257 -8.57 -11.83 2.56
N PHE A 258 -8.31 -13.14 2.44
CA PHE A 258 -6.98 -13.65 2.15
C PHE A 258 -6.54 -13.28 0.73
N HIS A 259 -7.47 -13.37 -0.23
CA HIS A 259 -7.22 -12.92 -1.59
C HIS A 259 -6.96 -11.40 -1.65
N THR A 260 -7.71 -10.59 -0.89
CA THR A 260 -7.51 -9.14 -0.79
C THR A 260 -6.10 -8.76 -0.31
N TYR A 261 -5.55 -9.50 0.67
CA TYR A 261 -4.21 -9.26 1.21
C TYR A 261 -3.11 -10.09 0.55
N GLY A 262 -3.39 -10.74 -0.58
CA GLY A 262 -2.37 -11.43 -1.39
C GLY A 262 -1.82 -12.73 -0.79
N LEU A 263 -2.56 -13.40 0.10
CA LEU A 263 -2.14 -14.68 0.65
C LEU A 263 -2.22 -15.78 -0.41
N LYS A 264 -1.23 -16.67 -0.41
CA LYS A 264 -1.05 -17.69 -1.45
C LYS A 264 -2.12 -18.79 -1.40
N LYS A 265 -2.45 -19.30 -0.19
CA LYS A 265 -3.55 -20.25 0.04
C LYS A 265 -4.17 -20.06 1.42
N LEU A 266 -5.47 -20.36 1.50
CA LEU A 266 -6.21 -20.55 2.75
C LEU A 266 -6.39 -22.04 3.00
N PHE A 267 -6.04 -22.50 4.20
CA PHE A 267 -6.33 -23.86 4.65
C PHE A 267 -7.50 -23.86 5.64
N ILE A 268 -8.45 -24.78 5.46
CA ILE A 268 -9.51 -25.06 6.42
C ILE A 268 -9.12 -26.36 7.12
N VAL A 269 -8.88 -26.30 8.42
CA VAL A 269 -8.38 -27.44 9.20
C VAL A 269 -9.50 -28.03 10.03
N SER A 270 -9.95 -29.24 9.67
CA SER A 270 -10.98 -29.97 10.40
C SER A 270 -10.88 -31.48 10.19
N PRO A 271 -10.95 -32.30 11.26
CA PRO A 271 -10.91 -33.75 11.16
C PRO A 271 -12.28 -34.36 10.83
N HIS A 272 -13.36 -33.57 10.72
CA HIS A 272 -14.72 -34.12 10.67
C HIS A 272 -15.19 -34.40 9.23
N PRO A 273 -15.35 -35.67 8.80
CA PRO A 273 -15.61 -36.01 7.39
C PRO A 273 -16.90 -35.40 6.82
N ALA A 274 -17.98 -35.36 7.62
CA ALA A 274 -19.25 -34.79 7.15
C ALA A 274 -19.17 -33.27 6.86
N GLN A 275 -18.44 -32.50 7.68
CA GLN A 275 -18.25 -31.07 7.43
C GLN A 275 -17.33 -30.86 6.22
N ASN A 276 -16.28 -31.69 6.13
CA ASN A 276 -15.33 -31.69 5.04
C ASN A 276 -16.03 -31.94 3.69
N GLU A 277 -17.01 -32.84 3.65
CA GLU A 277 -17.78 -33.11 2.44
C GLU A 277 -18.65 -31.91 2.02
N ALA A 278 -19.33 -31.26 2.97
CA ALA A 278 -20.10 -30.06 2.68
C ALA A 278 -19.21 -28.91 2.15
N VAL A 279 -18.00 -28.77 2.68
CA VAL A 279 -17.00 -27.79 2.19
C VAL A 279 -16.59 -28.12 0.75
N ARG A 280 -16.30 -29.39 0.43
CA ARG A 280 -15.93 -29.81 -0.93
C ARG A 280 -17.01 -29.47 -1.94
N GLN A 281 -18.26 -29.85 -1.67
CA GLN A 281 -19.39 -29.54 -2.54
C GLN A 281 -19.54 -28.04 -2.80
N MET A 282 -19.30 -27.21 -1.79
CA MET A 282 -19.31 -25.75 -1.95
C MET A 282 -18.15 -25.26 -2.81
N LEU A 283 -16.93 -25.74 -2.57
CA LEU A 283 -15.75 -25.37 -3.35
C LEU A 283 -15.93 -25.78 -4.82
N ASP A 284 -16.41 -26.98 -5.09
CA ASP A 284 -16.67 -27.50 -6.44
C ASP A 284 -17.69 -26.61 -7.18
N PHE A 285 -18.78 -26.21 -6.50
CA PHE A 285 -19.78 -25.29 -7.06
C PHE A 285 -19.18 -23.95 -7.50
N TRP A 286 -18.22 -23.40 -6.75
CA TRP A 286 -17.60 -22.11 -7.04
C TRP A 286 -16.38 -22.20 -7.98
N GLN A 287 -15.64 -23.31 -7.97
CA GLN A 287 -14.41 -23.48 -8.76
C GLN A 287 -14.68 -24.05 -10.14
N GLU A 288 -15.64 -24.97 -10.26
CA GLU A 288 -15.91 -25.73 -11.48
C GLU A 288 -17.38 -25.62 -11.93
N GLY A 289 -18.30 -25.27 -11.02
CA GLY A 289 -19.73 -25.19 -11.27
C GLY A 289 -20.27 -23.81 -11.67
N ALA A 290 -21.60 -23.66 -11.58
CA ALA A 290 -22.34 -22.46 -11.97
C ALA A 290 -21.94 -21.20 -11.16
N GLY A 291 -21.35 -21.36 -9.97
CA GLY A 291 -20.88 -20.24 -9.16
C GLY A 291 -19.79 -19.42 -9.85
N LYS A 292 -18.93 -20.06 -10.66
CA LYS A 292 -17.88 -19.39 -11.43
C LYS A 292 -18.44 -18.43 -12.48
N ALA A 293 -19.51 -18.83 -13.17
CA ALA A 293 -20.21 -17.99 -14.13
C ALA A 293 -21.03 -16.88 -13.44
N TYR A 294 -21.49 -17.12 -12.22
CA TYR A 294 -22.27 -16.16 -11.45
C TYR A 294 -21.42 -15.00 -10.89
N ASN A 295 -20.24 -15.29 -10.35
CA ASN A 295 -19.34 -14.26 -9.83
C ASN A 295 -17.86 -14.72 -9.88
N SER A 296 -17.15 -14.27 -10.92
CA SER A 296 -15.75 -14.61 -11.17
C SER A 296 -14.82 -14.23 -10.02
N ASN A 297 -15.00 -13.05 -9.43
CA ASN A 297 -14.14 -12.55 -8.35
C ASN A 297 -14.27 -13.42 -7.08
N ARG A 298 -15.49 -13.86 -6.76
CA ARG A 298 -15.73 -14.75 -5.63
C ARG A 298 -15.17 -16.15 -5.89
N ALA A 299 -15.32 -16.66 -7.11
CA ALA A 299 -14.75 -17.94 -7.52
C ALA A 299 -13.22 -17.95 -7.45
N GLU A 300 -12.58 -16.86 -7.90
CA GLU A 300 -11.14 -16.67 -7.80
C GLU A 300 -10.66 -16.73 -6.35
N ALA A 301 -11.29 -15.98 -5.43
CA ALA A 301 -10.95 -16.02 -4.01
C ALA A 301 -11.07 -17.44 -3.42
N LEU A 302 -12.15 -18.16 -3.72
CA LEU A 302 -12.38 -19.52 -3.23
C LEU A 302 -11.45 -20.56 -3.84
N SER A 303 -10.93 -20.33 -5.05
CA SER A 303 -9.97 -21.23 -5.71
C SER A 303 -8.64 -21.39 -4.97
N LEU A 304 -8.34 -20.47 -4.05
CA LEU A 304 -7.15 -20.52 -3.18
C LEU A 304 -7.37 -21.34 -1.90
N THR A 305 -8.59 -21.83 -1.68
CA THR A 305 -8.97 -22.53 -0.44
C THR A 305 -8.71 -24.02 -0.57
N ARG A 306 -8.10 -24.62 0.46
CA ARG A 306 -7.79 -26.05 0.56
C ARG A 306 -8.28 -26.59 1.88
N LEU A 307 -8.81 -27.81 1.85
CA LEU A 307 -9.21 -28.52 3.06
C LEU A 307 -8.08 -29.46 3.51
N THR A 308 -7.85 -29.53 4.82
CA THR A 308 -6.90 -30.46 5.47
C THR A 308 -7.47 -30.97 6.80
N GLU A 309 -6.97 -32.11 7.26
CA GLU A 309 -7.49 -32.72 8.49
C GLU A 309 -6.76 -32.22 9.75
N ASN A 310 -5.50 -31.82 9.60
CA ASN A 310 -4.65 -31.35 10.69
C ASN A 310 -3.63 -30.30 10.21
N ILE A 311 -3.00 -29.63 11.17
CA ILE A 311 -2.02 -28.54 10.92
C ILE A 311 -0.68 -29.10 10.39
N ASP A 312 -0.25 -30.28 10.86
CA ASP A 312 1.03 -30.86 10.44
C ASP A 312 1.03 -31.18 8.93
N GLU A 313 -0.13 -31.57 8.38
CA GLU A 313 -0.33 -31.72 6.95
C GLU A 313 -0.20 -30.39 6.20
N VAL A 314 -0.73 -29.29 6.75
CA VAL A 314 -0.60 -27.94 6.17
C VAL A 314 0.88 -27.55 6.09
N VAL A 315 1.61 -27.68 7.20
CA VAL A 315 3.04 -27.39 7.29
C VAL A 315 3.82 -28.23 6.27
N SER A 316 3.53 -29.54 6.19
CA SER A 316 4.19 -30.46 5.25
C SER A 316 3.87 -30.15 3.79
N ARG A 317 2.64 -29.69 3.48
CA ARG A 317 2.25 -29.25 2.14
C ARG A 317 3.02 -27.99 1.75
N ILE A 318 3.05 -26.97 2.60
CA ILE A 318 3.81 -25.74 2.36
C ILE A 318 5.30 -26.05 2.18
N ALA A 319 5.86 -26.92 3.04
CA ALA A 319 7.26 -27.30 2.95
C ALA A 319 7.61 -27.97 1.61
N ARG A 320 6.72 -28.82 1.07
CA ARG A 320 6.89 -29.42 -0.26
C ARG A 320 6.76 -28.41 -1.39
N GLU A 321 5.86 -27.44 -1.25
CA GLU A 321 5.61 -26.42 -2.28
C GLU A 321 6.67 -25.33 -2.33
N GLU A 322 7.24 -24.95 -1.18
CA GLU A 322 8.21 -23.85 -1.04
C GLU A 322 9.65 -24.36 -0.87
N GLY A 323 9.85 -25.68 -0.72
CA GLY A 323 11.16 -26.28 -0.49
C GLY A 323 11.72 -26.10 0.94
N GLN A 324 10.96 -25.50 1.86
CA GLN A 324 11.37 -25.24 3.23
C GLN A 324 10.17 -25.09 4.19
N THR A 325 10.36 -25.46 5.45
CA THR A 325 9.31 -25.40 6.48
C THR A 325 8.91 -23.95 6.78
N PRO A 326 7.59 -23.63 6.82
CA PRO A 326 7.13 -22.28 7.14
C PRO A 326 7.42 -21.90 8.59
N GLU A 327 7.61 -20.60 8.80
CA GLU A 327 7.49 -20.02 10.14
C GLU A 327 6.02 -20.01 10.57
N LEU A 328 5.75 -20.39 11.81
CA LEU A 328 4.40 -20.58 12.34
C LEU A 328 4.00 -19.44 13.26
N TRP A 329 3.02 -18.65 12.85
CA TRP A 329 2.47 -17.57 13.66
C TRP A 329 1.07 -17.92 14.13
N VAL A 330 0.76 -17.62 15.38
CA VAL A 330 -0.58 -17.84 15.95
C VAL A 330 -1.21 -16.53 16.38
N THR A 331 -2.54 -16.50 16.30
CA THR A 331 -3.36 -15.39 16.78
C THR A 331 -4.03 -15.74 18.10
N SER A 332 -4.34 -14.73 18.91
CA SER A 332 -5.06 -14.88 20.15
C SER A 332 -6.06 -13.75 20.35
N ALA A 333 -7.21 -14.04 20.95
CA ALA A 333 -8.14 -13.03 21.44
C ALA A 333 -7.77 -12.52 22.85
N ARG A 334 -6.89 -13.23 23.56
CA ARG A 334 -6.45 -12.95 24.93
C ARG A 334 -5.00 -12.51 24.95
N LEU A 335 -4.66 -11.55 25.82
CA LEU A 335 -3.28 -11.17 26.06
C LEU A 335 -2.62 -12.25 26.94
N GLN A 336 -1.69 -13.01 26.37
CA GLN A 336 -0.90 -14.02 27.08
C GLN A 336 0.57 -13.83 26.70
N GLU A 337 1.32 -13.18 27.58
CA GLU A 337 2.74 -12.88 27.34
C GLU A 337 3.58 -14.17 27.20
N PRO A 338 4.62 -14.17 26.35
CA PRO A 338 5.05 -13.06 25.48
C PRO A 338 4.20 -12.94 24.21
N VAL A 339 3.79 -11.72 23.86
CA VAL A 339 3.18 -11.39 22.55
C VAL A 339 4.07 -10.46 21.72
N THR A 340 4.00 -10.60 20.41
CA THR A 340 4.68 -9.74 19.44
C THR A 340 3.71 -8.68 18.92
N GLY A 341 4.08 -7.41 19.09
CA GLY A 341 3.33 -6.28 18.55
C GLY A 341 3.39 -6.21 17.02
N TYR A 342 2.41 -5.59 16.37
CA TYR A 342 2.34 -5.56 14.90
C TYR A 342 3.52 -4.82 14.24
N SER A 343 4.10 -3.81 14.90
CA SER A 343 5.30 -3.14 14.41
C SER A 343 6.51 -4.09 14.37
N GLU A 344 6.71 -4.83 15.46
CA GLU A 344 7.77 -5.84 15.58
C GLU A 344 7.54 -7.00 14.60
N ALA A 345 6.29 -7.47 14.48
CA ALA A 345 5.91 -8.50 13.52
C ALA A 345 6.25 -8.08 12.08
N ARG A 346 5.98 -6.83 11.69
CA ARG A 346 6.38 -6.30 10.36
C ARG A 346 7.90 -6.27 10.19
N GLY A 347 8.65 -5.90 11.23
CA GLY A 347 10.10 -5.99 11.23
C GLY A 347 10.59 -7.44 11.00
N ARG A 348 9.91 -8.42 11.61
CA ARG A 348 10.22 -9.84 11.42
C ARG A 348 9.85 -10.35 10.02
N LEU A 349 8.73 -9.90 9.45
CA LEU A 349 8.36 -10.20 8.05
C LEU A 349 9.50 -9.83 7.09
N ALA A 350 10.09 -8.65 7.26
CA ALA A 350 11.25 -8.22 6.45
C ALA A 350 12.48 -9.14 6.65
N GLY A 351 12.63 -9.73 7.83
CA GLY A 351 13.70 -10.67 8.16
C GLY A 351 13.51 -12.10 7.63
N LEU A 352 12.27 -12.51 7.29
CA LEU A 352 11.97 -13.87 6.80
C LEU A 352 12.57 -14.18 5.42
N LYS A 353 12.89 -13.15 4.62
CA LYS A 353 13.42 -13.30 3.26
C LYS A 353 12.53 -14.19 2.40
N GLU A 354 12.96 -15.42 2.09
CA GLU A 354 12.20 -16.40 1.30
C GLU A 354 11.43 -17.42 2.14
N LYS A 355 11.69 -17.47 3.47
CA LYS A 355 11.04 -18.44 4.36
C LYS A 355 9.52 -18.19 4.37
N PRO A 356 8.68 -19.18 4.01
CA PRO A 356 7.25 -18.99 3.96
C PRO A 356 6.69 -18.78 5.36
N LEU A 357 5.54 -18.13 5.44
CA LEU A 357 4.84 -17.85 6.69
C LEU A 357 3.49 -18.57 6.69
N LEU A 358 3.15 -19.23 7.78
CA LEU A 358 1.82 -19.76 8.04
C LEU A 358 1.21 -19.07 9.26
N ILE A 359 0.08 -18.37 9.07
CA ILE A 359 -0.67 -17.73 10.15
C ILE A 359 -1.89 -18.58 10.53
N LEU A 360 -2.00 -18.99 11.79
CA LEU A 360 -3.14 -19.76 12.31
C LEU A 360 -4.18 -18.86 12.96
N PHE A 361 -5.43 -19.01 12.52
CA PHE A 361 -6.61 -18.35 13.06
C PHE A 361 -7.49 -19.38 13.76
N GLY A 362 -7.51 -19.34 15.09
CA GLY A 362 -8.31 -20.25 15.91
C GLY A 362 -9.78 -19.83 15.98
N THR A 363 -10.69 -20.77 15.72
CA THR A 363 -12.12 -20.61 16.01
C THR A 363 -12.43 -20.91 17.48
N GLY A 364 -13.72 -20.85 17.88
CA GLY A 364 -14.13 -21.13 19.26
C GLY A 364 -13.60 -20.07 20.23
N TRP A 365 -12.93 -20.51 21.31
CA TRP A 365 -12.26 -19.63 22.27
C TRP A 365 -10.75 -19.49 22.03
N GLY A 366 -10.25 -20.00 20.90
CA GLY A 366 -8.85 -19.91 20.48
C GLY A 366 -8.24 -21.27 20.18
N LEU A 367 -6.98 -21.27 19.74
CA LEU A 367 -6.23 -22.50 19.46
C LEU A 367 -5.95 -23.29 20.75
N ALA A 368 -5.88 -24.61 20.63
CA ALA A 368 -5.40 -25.46 21.72
C ALA A 368 -3.97 -25.09 22.13
N GLN A 369 -3.67 -25.17 23.43
CA GLN A 369 -2.38 -24.78 24.00
C GLN A 369 -1.20 -25.49 23.32
N THR A 370 -1.38 -26.77 22.97
CA THR A 370 -0.39 -27.58 22.25
C THR A 370 0.00 -27.02 20.87
N ILE A 371 -0.86 -26.20 20.25
CA ILE A 371 -0.56 -25.50 18.99
C ILE A 371 0.15 -24.19 19.27
N VAL A 372 -0.31 -23.46 20.29
CA VAL A 372 0.25 -22.16 20.70
C VAL A 372 1.70 -22.30 21.21
N GLU A 373 2.07 -23.45 21.76
CA GLU A 373 3.44 -23.77 22.19
C GLU A 373 4.38 -24.14 21.05
N LYS A 374 3.85 -24.62 19.92
CA LYS A 374 4.64 -24.92 18.71
C LYS A 374 4.90 -23.70 17.84
N ALA A 375 4.25 -22.56 18.14
CA ALA A 375 4.34 -21.35 17.33
C ALA A 375 5.66 -20.61 17.54
N ASP A 376 6.24 -20.11 16.46
CA ASP A 376 7.43 -19.26 16.48
C ASP A 376 7.10 -17.85 17.00
N ILE A 377 5.87 -17.37 16.73
CA ILE A 377 5.37 -16.06 17.17
C ILE A 377 3.92 -16.15 17.61
N ARG A 378 3.58 -15.37 18.65
CA ARG A 378 2.21 -15.08 19.07
C ARG A 378 1.89 -13.62 18.78
N LEU A 379 0.97 -13.35 17.87
CA LEU A 379 0.57 -11.98 17.54
C LEU A 379 -0.26 -11.37 18.67
N ALA A 380 -0.02 -10.10 18.95
CA ALA A 380 -0.81 -9.34 19.92
C ALA A 380 -2.30 -9.35 19.55
N PRO A 381 -3.21 -9.51 20.53
CA PRO A 381 -4.64 -9.57 20.26
C PRO A 381 -5.14 -8.26 19.62
N VAL A 382 -6.18 -8.37 18.79
CA VAL A 382 -6.85 -7.19 18.24
C VAL A 382 -7.62 -6.50 19.37
N LYS A 383 -7.15 -5.31 19.76
CA LYS A 383 -7.82 -4.40 20.69
C LYS A 383 -8.25 -3.13 19.96
N GLY A 384 -9.43 -2.65 20.31
CA GLY A 384 -9.94 -1.33 19.90
C GLY A 384 -9.66 -0.27 20.97
N VAL A 385 -10.22 0.93 20.79
CA VAL A 385 -10.07 2.07 21.72
C VAL A 385 -10.76 1.81 23.07
N GLY A 386 -11.82 1.00 23.09
CA GLY A 386 -12.46 0.57 24.32
C GLY A 386 -11.62 -0.47 25.06
N HIS A 387 -11.45 -0.29 26.37
CA HIS A 387 -10.55 -1.13 27.16
C HIS A 387 -11.10 -2.54 27.49
N ASP A 388 -12.41 -2.78 27.33
CA ASP A 388 -13.07 -3.98 27.90
C ASP A 388 -13.73 -4.93 26.88
N PHE A 389 -13.88 -4.55 25.60
CA PHE A 389 -14.53 -5.42 24.60
C PHE A 389 -13.54 -5.96 23.56
N ASN A 390 -13.31 -7.27 23.60
CA ASN A 390 -12.38 -7.98 22.70
C ASN A 390 -13.02 -9.20 21.99
N HIS A 391 -14.35 -9.23 21.87
CA HIS A 391 -15.10 -10.37 21.33
C HIS A 391 -15.38 -10.24 19.82
N LEU A 392 -14.32 -10.07 19.02
CA LEU A 392 -14.44 -10.08 17.55
C LEU A 392 -14.62 -11.51 17.04
N SER A 393 -15.39 -11.66 15.94
CA SER A 393 -15.38 -12.91 15.20
C SER A 393 -13.98 -13.16 14.64
N VAL A 394 -13.57 -14.42 14.51
CA VAL A 394 -12.26 -14.79 13.94
C VAL A 394 -12.06 -14.19 12.53
N ARG A 395 -13.13 -14.09 11.73
CA ARG A 395 -13.12 -13.51 10.38
C ARG A 395 -12.82 -12.02 10.42
N SER A 396 -13.49 -11.28 11.30
CA SER A 396 -13.25 -9.85 11.51
C SER A 396 -11.85 -9.60 12.07
N ALA A 397 -11.43 -10.40 13.04
CA ALA A 397 -10.08 -10.31 13.60
C ALA A 397 -9.02 -10.60 12.54
N ALA A 398 -9.21 -11.61 11.69
CA ALA A 398 -8.30 -11.95 10.60
C ALA A 398 -8.15 -10.78 9.62
N ALA A 399 -9.24 -10.13 9.21
CA ALA A 399 -9.16 -8.96 8.33
C ALA A 399 -8.34 -7.82 8.97
N VAL A 400 -8.56 -7.50 10.25
CA VAL A 400 -7.80 -6.46 10.96
C VAL A 400 -6.33 -6.84 11.13
N ILE A 401 -6.04 -8.11 11.43
CA ILE A 401 -4.66 -8.61 11.57
C ILE A 401 -3.92 -8.50 10.25
N LEU A 402 -4.53 -8.96 9.16
CA LEU A 402 -3.94 -8.92 7.83
C LEU A 402 -3.77 -7.47 7.35
N ASP A 403 -4.69 -6.57 7.67
CA ASP A 403 -4.53 -5.14 7.40
C ASP A 403 -3.33 -4.55 8.15
N ARG A 404 -3.18 -4.87 9.44
CA ARG A 404 -2.05 -4.38 10.24
C ARG A 404 -0.71 -4.94 9.77
N LEU A 405 -0.69 -6.13 9.18
CA LEU A 405 0.53 -6.77 8.69
C LEU A 405 0.88 -6.39 7.24
N PHE A 406 -0.12 -6.30 6.37
CA PHE A 406 0.04 -6.25 4.90
C PHE A 406 -0.74 -5.11 4.23
N GLY A 407 -1.54 -4.34 4.97
CA GLY A 407 -2.29 -3.20 4.43
C GLY A 407 -1.38 -2.04 4.00
N ASN A 408 -1.90 -1.19 3.11
CA ASN A 408 -1.17 -0.11 2.43
C ASN A 408 -0.81 1.11 3.29
N GLY A 409 -0.91 1.05 4.62
CA GLY A 409 -0.62 2.23 5.41
C GLY A 409 -0.43 1.97 6.89
N ARG A 410 0.72 2.40 7.39
CA ARG A 410 0.93 3.08 8.68
C ARG A 410 -0.19 2.75 9.68
N SER A 411 0.06 1.77 10.54
CA SER A 411 -0.77 1.63 11.74
C SER A 411 -0.83 2.97 12.45
N LEU A 412 -2.04 3.44 12.78
CA LEU A 412 -2.33 4.57 13.65
C LEU A 412 -1.34 4.69 14.81
#